data_AF-A0A1C2D959-F1
#
_entry.id   AF-A0A1C2D959-F1
#
_cell.length_a   1.000
_cell.length_b   1.000
_cell.length_c   1.000
_cell.angle_alpha   90.00
_cell.angle_beta   90.00
_cell.angle_gamma   90.00
#
_symmetry.space_group_name_H-M   'P 1'
#
loop_
_entity.id
_entity.type
_entity.pdbx_description
1 polymer ?
#
loop_
_entity_poly.entity_id
_entity_poly.type
_entity_poly.pdbx_seq_one_letter_code
_entity_poly.pdbx_strand_id
1 'polypeptide(L)'
;MLKQDQILACGMTMLNPTQCELSLREAFPDQIERQQRVMLALNFYDAYLAIIDAPIDNALNPMTMVGFKGFLATELEMSKAELTATVWAVSDLLALYGLIREGDVQFALSQDEAFDRCTYQGLNRLQDRISYYASWFAIQSGQGVYVDFTILDPHLSRSSQQFLRNHLGMYMIDKDADRAEMDARFITSIIQGYVTRWPHRDLSRALSVKETRSFIAEINAESDNQMARAGFTARDARINRGYLANVIQGFFIPADIFTTAVL
;
A
#
# COMPACT_ATOMS: atom_id res chain seq x y z
N MET A 1 -0.90 2.33 9.57
CA MET A 1 -0.19 1.05 9.62
C MET A 1 -0.14 0.51 8.22
N LEU A 2 1.05 0.16 7.77
CA LEU A 2 1.32 -0.35 6.44
C LEU A 2 1.10 -1.85 6.41
N LYS A 3 0.73 -2.39 5.24
CA LYS A 3 0.82 -3.83 5.00
C LYS A 3 2.05 -4.13 4.16
N GLN A 4 2.62 -5.31 4.35
CA GLN A 4 3.79 -5.78 3.61
C GLN A 4 3.57 -5.68 2.10
N ASP A 5 2.43 -6.18 1.61
CA ASP A 5 2.08 -6.14 0.19
C ASP A 5 2.03 -4.73 -0.40
N GLN A 6 1.80 -3.69 0.40
CA GLN A 6 1.78 -2.30 -0.08
C GLN A 6 3.20 -1.80 -0.36
N ILE A 7 4.17 -2.18 0.47
CA ILE A 7 5.59 -1.89 0.20
C ILE A 7 6.05 -2.64 -1.04
N LEU A 8 5.70 -3.92 -1.16
CA LEU A 8 6.10 -4.74 -2.31
C LEU A 8 5.46 -4.25 -3.61
N ALA A 9 4.19 -3.85 -3.57
CA ALA A 9 3.46 -3.28 -4.70
C ALA A 9 4.07 -1.96 -5.19
N CYS A 10 4.60 -1.13 -4.27
CA CYS A 10 5.30 0.10 -4.63
C CYS A 10 6.65 -0.16 -5.31
N GLY A 11 7.35 -1.22 -4.89
CA GLY A 11 8.73 -1.48 -5.29
C GLY A 11 9.74 -0.52 -4.67
N MET A 12 11.01 -0.70 -5.04
CA MET A 12 12.13 0.09 -4.52
C MET A 12 12.14 1.52 -5.08
N THR A 13 12.42 2.49 -4.21
CA THR A 13 12.42 3.93 -4.51
C THR A 13 13.76 4.61 -4.24
N MET A 14 14.59 4.04 -3.36
CA MET A 14 15.90 4.57 -2.96
C MET A 14 17.04 3.72 -3.53
N LEU A 15 16.89 2.40 -3.48
CA LEU A 15 17.80 1.40 -4.02
C LEU A 15 17.50 1.14 -5.49
N ASN A 16 18.53 0.81 -6.27
CA ASN A 16 18.36 0.39 -7.65
C ASN A 16 18.06 -1.12 -7.70
N PRO A 17 16.84 -1.53 -8.10
CA PRO A 17 16.44 -2.93 -8.06
C PRO A 17 17.29 -3.82 -8.97
N THR A 18 17.67 -3.32 -10.16
CA THR A 18 18.56 -4.06 -11.09
C THR A 18 19.94 -4.28 -10.48
N GLN A 19 20.50 -3.26 -9.81
CA GLN A 19 21.77 -3.41 -9.13
C GLN A 19 21.67 -4.38 -7.95
N CYS A 20 20.58 -4.34 -7.18
CA CYS A 20 20.34 -5.31 -6.11
C CYS A 20 20.28 -6.74 -6.66
N GLU A 21 19.55 -6.98 -7.76
CA GLU A 21 19.49 -8.31 -8.39
C GLU A 21 20.87 -8.82 -8.84
N LEU A 22 21.66 -7.96 -9.48
CA LEU A 22 23.01 -8.31 -9.92
C LEU A 22 23.90 -8.65 -8.74
N SER A 23 23.93 -7.79 -7.72
CA SER A 23 24.71 -8.01 -6.50
C SER A 23 24.29 -9.26 -5.73
N LEU A 24 23.02 -9.65 -5.76
CA LEU A 24 22.56 -10.90 -5.14
C LEU A 24 22.99 -12.15 -5.92
N ARG A 25 22.99 -12.08 -7.25
CA ARG A 25 23.49 -13.18 -8.10
C ARG A 25 24.99 -13.40 -7.92
N GLU A 26 25.75 -12.33 -7.74
CA GLU A 26 27.19 -12.38 -7.45
C GLU A 26 27.48 -12.91 -6.04
N ALA A 27 26.77 -12.41 -5.02
CA ALA A 27 26.96 -12.80 -3.62
C ALA A 27 26.57 -14.25 -3.34
N PHE A 28 25.49 -14.72 -3.97
CA PHE A 28 24.88 -16.02 -3.66
C PHE A 28 24.64 -16.82 -4.95
N PRO A 29 25.70 -17.22 -5.68
CA PRO A 29 25.53 -18.02 -6.89
C PRO A 29 24.80 -19.32 -6.53
N ASP A 30 23.80 -19.66 -7.35
CA ASP A 30 22.98 -20.87 -7.24
C ASP A 30 22.06 -20.98 -6.00
N GLN A 31 22.02 -19.98 -5.11
CA GLN A 31 21.12 -19.97 -3.94
C GLN A 31 19.85 -19.13 -4.18
N ILE A 32 19.01 -19.58 -5.12
CA ILE A 32 17.82 -18.83 -5.57
C ILE A 32 16.89 -18.43 -4.42
N GLU A 33 16.59 -19.34 -3.49
CA GLU A 33 15.73 -19.05 -2.34
C GLU A 33 16.32 -17.97 -1.42
N ARG A 34 17.66 -17.97 -1.25
CA ARG A 34 18.34 -16.93 -0.47
C ARG A 34 18.27 -15.60 -1.18
N GLN A 35 18.50 -15.55 -2.49
CA GLN A 35 18.37 -14.34 -3.30
C GLN A 35 16.96 -13.75 -3.17
N GLN A 36 15.91 -14.58 -3.27
CA GLN A 36 14.52 -14.14 -3.11
C GLN A 36 14.24 -13.57 -1.71
N ARG A 37 14.69 -14.25 -0.65
CA ARG A 37 14.52 -13.76 0.73
C ARG A 37 15.23 -12.44 0.98
N VAL A 38 16.47 -12.29 0.49
CA VAL A 38 17.23 -11.05 0.67
C VAL A 38 16.60 -9.93 -0.18
N MET A 39 16.14 -10.22 -1.40
CA MET A 39 15.42 -9.23 -2.22
C MET A 39 14.15 -8.73 -1.53
N LEU A 40 13.36 -9.64 -0.94
CA LEU A 40 12.19 -9.27 -0.14
C LEU A 40 12.58 -8.34 1.02
N ALA A 41 13.61 -8.71 1.76
CA ALA A 41 14.09 -7.91 2.89
C ALA A 41 14.63 -6.53 2.47
N LEU A 42 15.30 -6.45 1.31
CA LEU A 42 15.77 -5.20 0.71
C LEU A 42 14.61 -4.27 0.32
N ASN A 43 13.46 -4.80 -0.13
CA ASN A 43 12.28 -3.95 -0.40
C ASN A 43 11.78 -3.26 0.88
N PHE A 44 11.73 -3.98 2.00
CA PHE A 44 11.34 -3.38 3.28
C PHE A 44 12.38 -2.38 3.79
N TYR A 45 13.66 -2.69 3.60
CA TYR A 45 14.74 -1.81 3.99
C TYR A 45 14.78 -0.53 3.14
N ASP A 46 14.54 -0.63 1.84
CA ASP A 46 14.35 0.52 0.95
C ASP A 46 13.23 1.43 1.44
N ALA A 47 12.07 0.87 1.76
CA ALA A 47 10.93 1.64 2.26
C ALA A 47 11.24 2.31 3.60
N TYR A 48 11.94 1.63 4.50
CA TYR A 48 12.43 2.21 5.72
C TYR A 48 13.33 3.43 5.46
N LEU A 49 14.34 3.29 4.59
CA LEU A 49 15.25 4.39 4.22
C LEU A 49 14.50 5.57 3.61
N ALA A 50 13.54 5.31 2.72
CA ALA A 50 12.69 6.32 2.12
C ALA A 50 11.85 7.08 3.17
N ILE A 51 11.31 6.37 4.17
CA ILE A 51 10.49 6.96 5.23
C ILE A 51 11.32 7.84 6.17
N ILE A 52 12.56 7.46 6.47
CA ILE A 52 13.41 8.26 7.37
C ILE A 52 14.27 9.30 6.64
N ASP A 53 14.14 9.39 5.32
CA ASP A 53 14.94 10.26 4.44
C ASP A 53 16.45 10.14 4.70
N ALA A 54 16.91 8.90 4.89
CA ALA A 54 18.29 8.65 5.29
C ALA A 54 19.26 8.96 4.14
N PRO A 55 20.31 9.77 4.38
CA PRO A 55 21.47 9.80 3.51
C PRO A 55 22.08 8.39 3.42
N ILE A 56 22.57 8.00 2.23
CA ILE A 56 23.16 6.67 2.00
C ILE A 56 24.27 6.36 3.01
N ASP A 57 25.07 7.35 3.39
CA ASP A 57 26.16 7.17 4.37
C ASP A 57 25.65 6.79 5.77
N ASN A 58 24.46 7.26 6.15
CA ASN A 58 23.81 6.92 7.41
C ASN A 58 23.04 5.61 7.35
N ALA A 59 22.71 5.12 6.14
CA ALA A 59 22.01 3.85 5.95
C ALA A 59 22.84 2.68 6.51
N LEU A 60 24.17 2.79 6.47
CA LEU A 60 25.12 1.73 6.83
C LEU A 60 25.54 1.72 8.31
N ASN A 61 24.84 2.43 9.20
CA ASN A 61 25.15 2.46 10.63
C ASN A 61 24.49 1.28 11.40
N PRO A 62 25.12 0.69 12.42
CA PRO A 62 24.51 -0.35 13.27
C PRO A 62 23.16 0.06 13.89
N MET A 63 23.04 1.31 14.32
CA MET A 63 21.78 1.87 14.85
C MET A 63 20.68 1.96 13.78
N THR A 64 21.05 2.01 12.51
CA THR A 64 20.09 1.96 11.40
C THR A 64 19.48 0.57 11.26
N MET A 65 20.21 -0.50 11.56
CA MET A 65 19.63 -1.86 11.61
C MET A 65 18.66 -2.03 12.79
N VAL A 66 18.97 -1.44 13.94
CA VAL A 66 18.05 -1.37 15.09
C VAL A 66 16.78 -0.58 14.71
N GLY A 67 16.94 0.59 14.09
CA GLY A 67 15.84 1.39 13.60
C GLY A 67 15.00 0.68 12.54
N PHE A 68 15.63 -0.08 11.64
CA PHE A 68 14.95 -0.91 10.65
C PHE A 68 14.10 -2.00 11.31
N LYS A 69 14.65 -2.72 12.30
CA LYS A 69 13.89 -3.71 13.09
C LYS A 69 12.69 -3.06 13.79
N GLY A 70 12.88 -1.86 14.34
CA GLY A 70 11.82 -1.05 14.95
C GLY A 70 10.73 -0.62 13.97
N PHE A 71 11.10 -0.28 12.73
CA PHE A 71 10.18 0.03 11.64
C PHE A 71 9.29 -1.17 11.30
N LEU A 72 9.90 -2.33 11.05
CA LEU A 72 9.16 -3.54 10.71
C LEU A 72 8.18 -3.94 11.84
N ALA A 73 8.57 -3.73 13.10
CA ALA A 73 7.71 -4.01 14.26
C ALA A 73 6.59 -2.97 14.43
N THR A 74 6.84 -1.71 14.10
CA THR A 74 5.92 -0.58 14.34
C THR A 74 4.94 -0.36 13.20
N GLU A 75 5.42 -0.37 11.96
CA GLU A 75 4.60 -0.04 10.80
C GLU A 75 4.00 -1.25 10.11
N LEU A 76 4.65 -2.42 10.19
CA LEU A 76 4.24 -3.66 9.51
C LEU A 76 3.76 -4.77 10.45
N GLU A 77 3.90 -4.59 11.77
CA GLU A 77 3.50 -5.56 12.81
C GLU A 77 3.99 -6.99 12.57
N MET A 78 5.18 -7.13 11.98
CA MET A 78 5.79 -8.45 11.77
C MET A 78 6.05 -9.17 13.10
N SER A 79 5.94 -10.50 13.09
CA SER A 79 6.30 -11.31 14.26
C SER A 79 7.80 -11.25 14.54
N LYS A 80 8.22 -11.47 15.79
CA LYS A 80 9.64 -11.47 16.18
C LYS A 80 10.52 -12.37 15.29
N ALA A 81 10.01 -13.52 14.87
CA ALA A 81 10.73 -14.44 14.00
C ALA A 81 10.95 -13.83 12.60
N GLU A 82 9.91 -13.25 12.00
CA GLU A 82 9.98 -12.59 10.69
C GLU A 82 10.88 -11.35 10.73
N LEU A 83 10.76 -10.53 11.79
CA LEU A 83 11.62 -9.37 12.04
C LEU A 83 13.10 -9.76 12.03
N THR A 84 13.44 -10.77 12.83
CA THR A 84 14.82 -11.24 12.99
C THR A 84 15.37 -11.78 11.67
N ALA A 85 14.59 -12.59 10.96
CA ALA A 85 14.99 -13.15 9.67
C ALA A 85 15.20 -12.06 8.60
N THR A 86 14.32 -11.07 8.56
CA THR A 86 14.37 -9.95 7.61
C THR A 86 15.59 -9.05 7.87
N VAL A 87 15.80 -8.66 9.12
CA VAL A 87 16.96 -7.83 9.52
C VAL A 87 18.26 -8.57 9.26
N TRP A 88 18.32 -9.87 9.60
CA TRP A 88 19.49 -10.70 9.33
C TRP A 88 19.80 -10.76 7.83
N ALA A 89 18.80 -10.97 6.97
CA ALA A 89 18.99 -11.08 5.53
C ALA A 89 19.64 -9.82 4.91
N VAL A 90 19.23 -8.63 5.34
CA VAL A 90 19.84 -7.36 4.89
C VAL A 90 21.24 -7.21 5.51
N SER A 91 21.36 -7.45 6.81
CA SER A 91 22.61 -7.22 7.55
C SER A 91 23.73 -8.14 7.08
N ASP A 92 23.42 -9.40 6.79
CA ASP A 92 24.35 -10.39 6.24
C ASP A 92 24.89 -9.97 4.88
N LEU A 93 24.02 -9.45 3.99
CA LEU A 93 24.44 -8.89 2.71
C LEU A 93 25.39 -7.69 2.89
N LEU A 94 25.01 -6.73 3.75
CA LEU A 94 25.83 -5.56 4.02
C LEU A 94 27.20 -5.95 4.63
N ALA A 95 27.23 -6.95 5.50
CA ALA A 95 28.46 -7.46 6.09
C ALA A 95 29.35 -8.16 5.05
N LEU A 96 28.76 -8.93 4.13
CA LEU A 96 29.48 -9.58 3.03
C LEU A 96 30.23 -8.58 2.14
N TYR A 97 29.62 -7.41 1.88
CA TYR A 97 30.24 -6.31 1.16
C TYR A 97 31.16 -5.43 2.02
N GLY A 98 31.36 -5.77 3.30
CA GLY A 98 32.21 -5.02 4.22
C GLY A 98 31.65 -3.64 4.60
N LEU A 99 30.35 -3.41 4.40
CA LEU A 99 29.69 -2.14 4.71
C LEU A 99 29.38 -2.01 6.20
N ILE A 100 29.13 -3.14 6.87
CA ILE A 100 28.99 -3.24 8.33
C ILE A 100 29.81 -4.41 8.86
N ARG A 101 30.09 -4.44 10.17
CA ARG A 101 30.83 -5.54 10.80
C ARG A 101 29.86 -6.60 11.31
N GLU A 102 30.31 -7.85 11.40
CA GLU A 102 29.50 -8.93 11.98
C GLU A 102 29.04 -8.62 13.43
N GLY A 103 29.90 -7.96 14.22
CA GLY A 103 29.53 -7.51 15.56
C GLY A 103 28.38 -6.49 15.58
N ASP A 104 28.24 -5.68 14.53
CA ASP A 104 27.16 -4.71 14.39
C ASP A 104 25.82 -5.42 14.11
N VAL A 105 25.87 -6.51 13.34
CA VAL A 105 24.72 -7.38 13.07
C VAL A 105 24.24 -8.04 14.36
N GLN A 106 25.17 -8.62 15.13
CA GLN A 106 24.84 -9.26 16.40
C GLN A 106 24.26 -8.25 17.40
N PHE A 107 24.83 -7.04 17.45
CA PHE A 107 24.30 -5.97 18.27
C PHE A 107 22.84 -5.62 17.90
N ALA A 108 22.53 -5.43 16.62
CA ALA A 108 21.17 -5.10 16.18
C ALA A 108 20.16 -6.23 16.48
N LEU A 109 20.57 -7.48 16.30
CA LEU A 109 19.72 -8.63 16.58
C LEU A 109 19.50 -8.86 18.09
N SER A 110 20.47 -8.48 18.94
CA SER A 110 20.39 -8.69 20.39
C SER A 110 19.49 -7.69 21.13
N GLN A 111 19.14 -6.57 20.50
CA GLN A 111 18.30 -5.56 21.15
C GLN A 111 16.88 -6.08 21.40
N ASP A 112 16.28 -5.61 22.49
CA ASP A 112 14.89 -5.90 22.79
C ASP A 112 13.93 -5.03 21.95
N GLU A 113 12.69 -5.50 21.83
CA GLU A 113 11.69 -4.87 20.96
C GLU A 113 11.32 -3.46 21.41
N ALA A 114 11.37 -3.16 22.72
CA ALA A 114 11.07 -1.82 23.21
C ALA A 114 12.15 -0.82 22.78
N PHE A 115 13.42 -1.24 22.85
CA PHE A 115 14.56 -0.47 22.36
C PHE A 115 14.50 -0.27 20.84
N ASP A 116 14.18 -1.32 20.07
CA ASP A 116 14.02 -1.26 18.62
C ASP A 116 12.94 -0.23 18.22
N ARG A 117 11.74 -0.35 18.82
CA ARG A 117 10.61 0.57 18.57
C ARG A 117 10.95 2.00 18.96
N CYS A 118 11.56 2.20 20.12
CA CYS A 118 11.97 3.52 20.60
C CYS A 118 12.97 4.17 19.62
N THR A 119 13.95 3.40 19.16
CA THR A 119 14.95 3.85 18.19
C THR A 119 14.28 4.33 16.90
N TYR A 120 13.37 3.53 16.32
CA TYR A 120 12.63 3.94 15.12
C TYR A 120 11.75 5.17 15.34
N GLN A 121 11.02 5.21 16.47
CA GLN A 121 10.09 6.29 16.78
C GLN A 121 10.79 7.63 17.02
N GLY A 122 12.05 7.60 17.49
CA GLY A 122 12.91 8.77 17.69
C GLY A 122 13.51 9.36 16.41
N LEU A 123 13.36 8.71 15.25
CA LEU A 123 13.81 9.22 13.96
C LEU A 123 12.82 10.22 13.36
N ASN A 124 13.32 11.08 12.47
CA ASN A 124 12.48 11.96 11.65
C ASN A 124 11.77 11.15 10.56
N ARG A 125 10.53 10.73 10.81
CA ARG A 125 9.73 9.90 9.91
C ARG A 125 8.84 10.78 9.04
N LEU A 126 9.03 10.70 7.72
CA LEU A 126 8.21 11.39 6.73
C LEU A 126 6.82 10.74 6.64
N GLN A 127 5.81 11.37 7.25
CA GLN A 127 4.43 10.89 7.21
C GLN A 127 3.88 10.80 5.78
N ASP A 128 4.29 11.71 4.90
CA ASP A 128 3.87 11.68 3.50
C ASP A 128 4.39 10.44 2.77
N ARG A 129 5.58 9.94 3.13
CA ARG A 129 6.13 8.69 2.59
C ARG A 129 5.37 7.47 3.10
N ILE A 130 5.00 7.46 4.38
CA ILE A 130 4.13 6.41 4.94
C ILE A 130 2.78 6.41 4.20
N SER A 131 2.16 7.58 4.01
CA SER A 131 0.91 7.71 3.27
C SER A 131 1.05 7.27 1.81
N TYR A 132 2.18 7.60 1.17
CA TYR A 132 2.48 7.16 -0.19
C TYR A 132 2.52 5.64 -0.30
N TYR A 133 3.24 4.93 0.58
CA TYR A 133 3.22 3.46 0.60
C TYR A 133 1.82 2.91 0.90
N ALA A 134 1.07 3.54 1.83
CA ALA A 134 -0.29 3.13 2.17
C ALA A 134 -1.30 3.28 1.01
N SER A 135 -0.92 3.96 -0.07
CA SER A 135 -1.70 4.17 -1.28
C SER A 135 -1.41 3.15 -2.40
N TRP A 136 -0.46 2.23 -2.21
CA TRP A 136 -0.20 1.16 -3.17
C TRP A 136 -0.97 -0.12 -2.81
N PHE A 137 -1.52 -0.77 -3.84
CA PHE A 137 -2.27 -2.03 -3.71
C PHE A 137 -1.75 -3.05 -4.71
N ALA A 138 -1.45 -4.25 -4.24
CA ALA A 138 -1.01 -5.35 -5.09
C ALA A 138 -2.10 -5.78 -6.09
N ILE A 139 -1.67 -6.16 -7.30
CA ILE A 139 -2.50 -6.67 -8.38
C ILE A 139 -1.96 -8.01 -8.90
N GLN A 140 -2.67 -8.67 -9.82
CA GLN A 140 -2.42 -10.07 -10.21
C GLN A 140 -1.00 -10.30 -10.76
N SER A 141 -0.41 -9.30 -11.42
CA SER A 141 0.93 -9.40 -12.01
C SER A 141 2.07 -9.32 -10.98
N GLY A 142 1.76 -9.12 -9.69
CA GLY A 142 2.74 -8.81 -8.65
C GLY A 142 3.23 -7.36 -8.67
N GLN A 143 2.74 -6.54 -9.61
CA GLN A 143 2.91 -5.10 -9.59
C GLN A 143 1.89 -4.46 -8.63
N GLY A 144 2.02 -3.14 -8.42
CA GLY A 144 1.06 -2.35 -7.67
C GLY A 144 0.28 -1.37 -8.53
N VAL A 145 -0.93 -1.03 -8.08
CA VAL A 145 -1.66 0.17 -8.52
C VAL A 145 -1.63 1.23 -7.42
N TYR A 146 -1.31 2.46 -7.79
CA TYR A 146 -1.36 3.61 -6.89
C TYR A 146 -2.76 4.22 -6.86
N VAL A 147 -3.30 4.43 -5.67
CA VAL A 147 -4.59 5.09 -5.45
C VAL A 147 -4.39 6.29 -4.53
N ASP A 148 -4.58 7.48 -5.11
CA ASP A 148 -4.47 8.74 -4.39
C ASP A 148 -5.69 8.94 -3.46
N PHE A 149 -5.44 8.97 -2.14
CA PHE A 149 -6.46 9.30 -1.14
C PHE A 149 -6.32 10.71 -0.57
N THR A 150 -5.40 11.54 -1.05
CA THR A 150 -5.14 12.88 -0.49
C THR A 150 -6.41 13.75 -0.43
N ILE A 151 -7.29 13.63 -1.43
CA ILE A 151 -8.58 14.34 -1.43
C ILE A 151 -9.59 13.70 -0.47
N LEU A 152 -9.55 12.38 -0.28
CA LEU A 152 -10.57 11.63 0.47
C LEU A 152 -10.29 11.54 1.97
N ASP A 153 -9.02 11.33 2.35
CA ASP A 153 -8.61 11.09 3.73
C ASP A 153 -9.09 12.17 4.71
N PRO A 154 -9.01 13.49 4.40
CA PRO A 154 -9.51 14.53 5.29
C PRO A 154 -11.02 14.46 5.58
N HIS A 155 -11.79 13.80 4.71
CA HIS A 155 -13.24 13.66 4.84
C HIS A 155 -13.67 12.33 5.46
N LEU A 156 -12.74 11.41 5.71
CA LEU A 156 -12.98 10.09 6.27
C LEU A 156 -12.44 9.99 7.70
N SER A 157 -13.16 9.28 8.56
CA SER A 157 -12.62 8.89 9.86
C SER A 157 -11.48 7.87 9.67
N ARG A 158 -10.58 7.75 10.66
CA ARG A 158 -9.51 6.75 10.64
C ARG A 158 -10.05 5.31 10.47
N SER A 159 -11.22 5.01 11.05
CA SER A 159 -11.89 3.70 10.87
C SER A 159 -12.30 3.49 9.41
N SER A 160 -12.95 4.48 8.79
CA SER A 160 -13.38 4.41 7.40
C SER A 160 -12.20 4.38 6.41
N GLN A 161 -11.11 5.10 6.70
CA GLN A 161 -9.86 5.06 5.94
C GLN A 161 -9.26 3.64 5.92
N GLN A 162 -9.16 3.01 7.09
CA GLN A 162 -8.63 1.65 7.22
C GLN A 162 -9.56 0.63 6.55
N PHE A 163 -10.87 0.78 6.74
CA PHE A 163 -11.89 -0.05 6.11
C PHE A 163 -11.80 -0.02 4.58
N LEU A 164 -11.71 1.19 4.00
CA LEU A 164 -11.60 1.40 2.55
C LEU A 164 -10.34 0.74 1.99
N ARG A 165 -9.17 1.00 2.61
CA ARG A 165 -7.89 0.42 2.19
C ARG A 165 -7.88 -1.10 2.29
N ASN A 166 -8.49 -1.67 3.33
CA ASN A 166 -8.61 -3.11 3.47
C ASN A 166 -9.42 -3.74 2.33
N HIS A 167 -10.60 -3.19 2.03
CA HIS A 167 -11.45 -3.69 0.96
C HIS A 167 -10.83 -3.48 -0.42
N LEU A 168 -10.14 -2.35 -0.63
CA LEU A 168 -9.43 -2.10 -1.88
C LEU A 168 -8.32 -3.12 -2.11
N GLY A 169 -7.52 -3.44 -1.10
CA GLY A 169 -6.49 -4.48 -1.21
C GLY A 169 -7.07 -5.83 -1.62
N MET A 170 -8.20 -6.25 -1.04
CA MET A 170 -8.88 -7.49 -1.42
C MET A 170 -9.47 -7.44 -2.83
N TYR A 171 -9.97 -6.28 -3.26
CA TYR A 171 -10.60 -6.11 -4.56
C TYR A 171 -9.60 -6.06 -5.73
N MET A 172 -8.42 -5.50 -5.50
CA MET A 172 -7.40 -5.29 -6.54
C MET A 172 -6.54 -6.53 -6.84
N ILE A 173 -6.44 -7.48 -5.91
CA ILE A 173 -5.46 -8.59 -5.98
C ILE A 173 -5.56 -9.43 -7.27
N ASP A 174 -6.76 -9.62 -7.82
CA ASP A 174 -7.00 -10.45 -9.01
C ASP A 174 -7.23 -9.62 -10.28
N LYS A 175 -6.88 -8.33 -10.27
CA LYS A 175 -7.03 -7.44 -11.42
C LYS A 175 -5.75 -7.36 -12.23
N ASP A 176 -5.89 -7.20 -13.54
CA ASP A 176 -4.82 -6.65 -14.38
C ASP A 176 -4.65 -5.13 -14.14
N ALA A 177 -3.54 -4.57 -14.60
CA ALA A 177 -3.17 -3.18 -14.34
C ALA A 177 -4.20 -2.18 -14.88
N ASP A 178 -4.63 -2.35 -16.14
CA ASP A 178 -5.57 -1.43 -16.79
C ASP A 178 -6.93 -1.43 -16.07
N ARG A 179 -7.40 -2.63 -15.69
CA ARG A 179 -8.66 -2.77 -14.95
C ARG A 179 -8.55 -2.21 -13.54
N ALA A 180 -7.45 -2.46 -12.83
CA ALA A 180 -7.22 -1.97 -11.47
C ALA A 180 -7.19 -0.44 -11.43
N GLU A 181 -6.49 0.19 -12.38
CA GLU A 181 -6.40 1.65 -12.46
C GLU A 181 -7.77 2.29 -12.76
N MET A 182 -8.50 1.73 -13.72
CA MET A 182 -9.84 2.21 -14.04
C MET A 182 -10.80 2.04 -12.86
N ASP A 183 -10.82 0.88 -12.22
CA ASP A 183 -11.70 0.63 -11.07
C ASP A 183 -11.33 1.50 -9.88
N ALA A 184 -10.04 1.73 -9.63
CA ALA A 184 -9.58 2.65 -8.58
C ALA A 184 -10.14 4.07 -8.77
N ARG A 185 -10.09 4.60 -10.00
CA ARG A 185 -10.64 5.92 -10.34
C ARG A 185 -12.15 5.98 -10.13
N PHE A 186 -12.88 4.92 -10.50
CA PHE A 186 -14.32 4.86 -10.24
C PHE A 186 -14.63 4.80 -8.74
N ILE A 187 -13.90 3.97 -7.99
CA ILE A 187 -14.11 3.83 -6.54
C ILE A 187 -13.83 5.16 -5.85
N THR A 188 -12.70 5.82 -6.11
CA THR A 188 -12.39 7.10 -5.48
C THR A 188 -13.42 8.17 -5.83
N SER A 189 -13.87 8.24 -7.08
CA SER A 189 -14.90 9.20 -7.51
C SER A 189 -16.26 8.94 -6.85
N ILE A 190 -16.68 7.68 -6.74
CA ILE A 190 -17.94 7.32 -6.05
C ILE A 190 -17.85 7.62 -4.56
N ILE A 191 -16.71 7.31 -3.91
CA ILE A 191 -16.48 7.65 -2.50
C ILE A 191 -16.48 9.16 -2.30
N GLN A 192 -15.91 9.94 -3.22
CA GLN A 192 -15.95 11.40 -3.17
C GLN A 192 -17.40 11.91 -3.19
N GLY A 193 -18.25 11.36 -4.07
CA GLY A 193 -19.68 11.64 -4.07
C GLY A 193 -20.36 11.26 -2.75
N TYR A 194 -19.98 10.11 -2.17
CA TYR A 194 -20.54 9.60 -0.93
C TYR A 194 -20.24 10.55 0.24
N VAL A 195 -18.98 10.93 0.43
CA VAL A 195 -18.57 11.81 1.54
C VAL A 195 -19.13 13.23 1.38
N THR A 196 -19.36 13.66 0.14
CA THR A 196 -20.03 14.94 -0.15
C THR A 196 -21.49 14.91 0.28
N ARG A 197 -22.20 13.81 -0.02
CA ARG A 197 -23.62 13.65 0.30
C ARG A 197 -23.87 13.36 1.79
N TRP A 198 -23.01 12.56 2.41
CA TRP A 198 -23.08 12.21 3.82
C TRP A 198 -21.75 12.49 4.54
N PRO A 199 -21.46 13.77 4.83
CA PRO A 199 -20.25 14.14 5.55
C PRO A 199 -20.16 13.40 6.89
N HIS A 200 -18.97 12.91 7.22
CA HIS A 200 -18.65 12.23 8.48
C HIS A 200 -19.39 10.91 8.76
N ARG A 201 -20.16 10.38 7.81
CA ARG A 201 -20.74 9.03 7.94
C ARG A 201 -19.63 7.99 7.85
N ASP A 202 -19.66 7.01 8.75
CA ASP A 202 -18.71 5.89 8.70
C ASP A 202 -19.01 4.97 7.51
N LEU A 203 -18.03 4.79 6.62
CA LEU A 203 -18.12 3.91 5.45
C LEU A 203 -18.41 2.45 5.81
N SER A 204 -18.05 2.00 7.01
CA SER A 204 -18.34 0.64 7.49
C SER A 204 -19.82 0.40 7.78
N ARG A 205 -20.66 1.44 7.69
CA ARG A 205 -22.11 1.34 7.89
C ARG A 205 -22.83 1.46 6.56
N ALA A 206 -23.42 0.35 6.13
CA ALA A 206 -24.24 0.29 4.93
C ALA A 206 -25.25 1.43 4.84
N LEU A 207 -25.41 1.96 3.62
CA LEU A 207 -26.58 2.76 3.28
C LEU A 207 -27.82 1.89 3.32
N SER A 208 -28.95 2.45 3.78
CA SER A 208 -30.24 1.79 3.62
C SER A 208 -30.56 1.54 2.14
N VAL A 209 -31.50 0.64 1.86
CA VAL A 209 -31.99 0.36 0.51
C VAL A 209 -32.40 1.64 -0.23
N LYS A 210 -33.12 2.53 0.45
CA LYS A 210 -33.61 3.79 -0.13
C LYS A 210 -32.45 4.74 -0.46
N GLU A 211 -31.50 4.90 0.47
CA GLU A 211 -30.31 5.74 0.27
C GLU A 211 -29.44 5.20 -0.87
N THR A 212 -29.21 3.88 -0.89
CA THR A 212 -28.44 3.21 -1.95
C THR A 212 -29.04 3.48 -3.33
N ARG A 213 -30.35 3.24 -3.50
CA ARG A 213 -31.03 3.48 -4.78
C ARG A 213 -30.96 4.94 -5.22
N SER A 214 -31.21 5.87 -4.29
CA SER A 214 -31.13 7.30 -4.60
C SER A 214 -29.73 7.71 -5.03
N PHE A 215 -28.69 7.18 -4.39
CA PHE A 215 -27.32 7.56 -4.68
C PHE A 215 -26.80 6.95 -5.97
N ILE A 216 -27.13 5.69 -6.25
CA ILE A 216 -26.83 5.06 -7.55
C ILE A 216 -27.51 5.83 -8.70
N ALA A 217 -28.74 6.29 -8.53
CA ALA A 217 -29.43 7.10 -9.53
C ALA A 217 -28.69 8.43 -9.80
N GLU A 218 -28.19 9.09 -8.74
CA GLU A 218 -27.37 10.30 -8.86
C GLU A 218 -26.04 10.04 -9.54
N ILE A 219 -25.33 8.96 -9.19
CA ILE A 219 -24.09 8.55 -9.85
C ILE A 219 -24.32 8.36 -11.35
N ASN A 220 -25.38 7.65 -11.73
CA ASN A 220 -25.70 7.41 -13.14
C ASN A 220 -26.00 8.73 -13.88
N ALA A 221 -26.85 9.59 -13.31
CA ALA A 221 -27.21 10.86 -13.92
C ALA A 221 -25.99 11.79 -14.08
N GLU A 222 -25.13 11.87 -13.05
CA GLU A 222 -23.92 12.68 -13.10
C GLU A 222 -22.90 12.11 -14.11
N SER A 223 -22.76 10.79 -14.15
CA SER A 223 -21.91 10.13 -15.14
C SER A 223 -22.35 10.44 -16.58
N ASP A 224 -23.65 10.39 -16.87
CA ASP A 224 -24.15 10.73 -18.21
C ASP A 224 -23.90 12.20 -18.55
N ASN A 225 -24.11 13.09 -17.58
CA ASN A 225 -23.87 14.52 -17.76
C ASN A 225 -22.40 14.79 -18.07
N GLN A 226 -21.47 14.13 -17.38
CA GLN A 226 -20.04 14.28 -17.62
C GLN A 226 -19.65 13.75 -19.00
N MET A 227 -20.15 12.57 -19.38
CA MET A 227 -19.92 12.00 -20.72
C MET A 227 -20.45 12.91 -21.83
N ALA A 228 -21.67 13.43 -21.68
CA ALA A 228 -22.27 14.34 -22.66
C ALA A 228 -21.49 15.66 -22.78
N ARG A 229 -21.05 16.24 -21.65
CA ARG A 229 -20.22 17.46 -21.64
C ARG A 229 -18.85 17.26 -22.25
N ALA A 230 -18.30 16.05 -22.15
CA ALA A 230 -17.04 15.67 -22.81
C ALA A 230 -17.22 15.31 -24.30
N GLY A 231 -18.45 15.36 -24.84
CA GLY A 231 -18.73 15.12 -26.26
C GLY A 231 -18.88 13.64 -26.63
N PHE A 232 -19.01 12.74 -25.65
CA PHE A 232 -19.24 11.32 -25.91
C PHE A 232 -20.69 11.03 -26.33
N THR A 233 -20.86 9.92 -27.04
CA THR A 233 -22.19 9.51 -27.52
C THR A 233 -23.01 8.83 -26.41
N ALA A 234 -24.32 8.74 -26.60
CA ALA A 234 -25.19 7.97 -25.70
C ALA A 234 -24.80 6.48 -25.62
N ARG A 235 -24.19 5.92 -26.69
CA ARG A 235 -23.67 4.56 -26.68
C ARG A 235 -22.48 4.43 -25.72
N ASP A 236 -21.58 5.39 -25.75
CA ASP A 236 -20.40 5.42 -24.87
C ASP A 236 -20.81 5.61 -23.42
N ALA A 237 -21.79 6.49 -23.15
CA ALA A 237 -22.37 6.65 -21.81
C ALA A 237 -22.95 5.33 -21.29
N ARG A 238 -23.66 4.57 -22.13
CA ARG A 238 -24.18 3.24 -21.74
C ARG A 238 -23.07 2.24 -21.43
N ILE A 239 -21.98 2.24 -22.19
CA ILE A 239 -20.80 1.40 -21.91
C ILE A 239 -20.18 1.80 -20.56
N ASN A 240 -20.02 3.10 -20.32
CA ASN A 240 -19.49 3.62 -19.06
C ASN A 240 -20.34 3.22 -17.85
N ARG A 241 -21.68 3.30 -17.97
CA ARG A 241 -22.59 2.79 -16.93
C ARG A 241 -22.38 1.30 -16.65
N GLY A 242 -22.06 0.51 -17.66
CA GLY A 242 -21.70 -0.91 -17.48
C GLY A 242 -20.46 -1.08 -16.59
N TYR A 243 -19.42 -0.26 -16.79
CA TYR A 243 -18.24 -0.28 -15.93
C TYR A 243 -18.55 0.17 -14.50
N LEU A 244 -19.32 1.24 -14.33
CA LEU A 244 -19.77 1.70 -13.02
C LEU A 244 -20.58 0.63 -12.29
N ALA A 245 -21.52 -0.02 -12.97
CA ALA A 245 -22.32 -1.10 -12.40
C ALA A 245 -21.43 -2.26 -11.94
N ASN A 246 -20.43 -2.65 -12.72
CA ASN A 246 -19.48 -3.71 -12.35
C ASN A 246 -18.65 -3.32 -11.11
N VAL A 247 -18.22 -2.06 -10.99
CA VAL A 247 -17.51 -1.58 -9.79
C VAL A 247 -18.44 -1.56 -8.57
N ILE A 248 -19.68 -1.09 -8.72
CA ILE A 248 -20.66 -1.09 -7.63
C ILE A 248 -20.94 -2.51 -7.14
N GLN A 249 -21.16 -3.45 -8.06
CA GLN A 249 -21.42 -4.85 -7.74
C GLN A 249 -20.19 -5.60 -7.22
N GLY A 250 -19.00 -5.27 -7.71
CA GLY A 250 -17.77 -5.97 -7.35
C GLY A 250 -17.09 -5.41 -6.10
N PHE A 251 -17.27 -4.13 -5.79
CA PHE A 251 -16.60 -3.47 -4.67
C PHE A 251 -17.59 -2.99 -3.60
N PHE A 252 -18.53 -2.11 -3.94
CA PHE A 252 -19.35 -1.41 -2.95
C PHE A 252 -20.37 -2.30 -2.25
N ILE A 253 -20.99 -3.24 -2.97
CA ILE A 253 -21.94 -4.20 -2.40
C ILE A 253 -21.20 -5.26 -1.55
N PRO A 254 -20.13 -5.92 -2.02
CA PRO A 254 -19.38 -6.88 -1.21
C PRO A 254 -18.71 -6.26 0.02
N ALA A 255 -18.32 -4.99 -0.07
CA ALA A 255 -17.84 -4.22 1.08
C ALA A 255 -18.97 -3.73 2.00
N ASP A 256 -20.25 -4.04 1.76
CA ASP A 256 -21.40 -3.59 2.56
C ASP A 256 -21.47 -2.06 2.75
N ILE A 257 -20.94 -1.30 1.78
CA ILE A 257 -21.11 0.16 1.73
C ILE A 257 -22.51 0.47 1.18
N PHE A 258 -22.91 -0.27 0.14
CA PHE A 258 -24.22 -0.19 -0.50
C PHE A 258 -25.02 -1.48 -0.28
N THR A 259 -26.32 -1.35 0.01
CA THR A 259 -27.18 -2.52 0.15
C THR A 259 -27.53 -3.11 -1.22
N THR A 260 -27.60 -4.44 -1.32
CA THR A 260 -27.89 -5.27 -2.52
C THR A 260 -29.22 -5.01 -3.23
N ALA A 261 -29.97 -3.95 -2.90
CA ALA A 261 -31.34 -3.77 -3.34
C ALA A 261 -31.46 -3.25 -4.78
N VAL A 262 -31.11 -4.13 -5.73
CA VAL A 262 -31.44 -4.17 -7.16
C VAL A 262 -30.99 -2.93 -7.94
N LEU A 263 -29.82 -3.07 -8.58
CA LEU A 263 -29.43 -2.31 -9.76
C LEU A 263 -30.36 -2.63 -10.93
#